data_AF-A0A524I3U5-F1
#
_entry.id   AF-A0A524I3U5-F1
#
_cell.length_a   1.000
_cell.length_b   1.000
_cell.length_c   1.000
_cell.angle_alpha   90.00
_cell.angle_beta   90.00
_cell.angle_gamma   90.00
#
_symmetry.space_group_name_H-M   'P 1'
#
loop_
_entity.id
_entity.type
_entity.pdbx_description
1 polymer ?
#
loop_
_entity_poly.entity_id
_entity_poly.type
_entity_poly.pdbx_seq_one_letter_code
_entity_poly.pdbx_strand_id
1 'polypeptide(L)'
;MRHDRFAKSRRTPPCPETTGRTAEEVPMTVPSVPFRILSLAPLAPRSKDPFVHPVPVDTAALDEAVAALPLSFTVAVSGDLCPDRRLDIEIRRFKDFHHDGLLSSQPFLARLADARDVVRDAAARGLSDEAVRGHLRAIPGLPPIVPPRPPAGTPPGKSTIDDILRMVALPQESSPLAGEMRNVAARIESILEGLLRHVFSDPDFRIAESAWRGVSMLLRQGIGDGDLSLELVPVHPDTLEETLDRLTVTCAEDLPSLVLIDLPFDNTPRRVELLEKVALFAETLLAPTICWVTPEAFGIDGWKDLPRLAYLPNALDVPAFAKLRRLQGLPSARWVAVTCNRFLARLPYGPDNKPSRIRFDEAEGVYASPVWAIGALIAQSVRKHGWPTRFTEWQKIRLENLPVRAFTGTRRIPSETVFPEDRLLQFPKAGFTPL
;
A
#
# COMPACT_ATOMS: atom_id res chain seq x y z
N MET A 1 34.09 -52.85 67.64
CA MET A 1 32.83 -52.79 68.42
C MET A 1 32.80 -51.47 69.19
N ARG A 2 31.72 -50.68 68.98
CA ARG A 2 31.19 -49.52 69.75
C ARG A 2 32.11 -48.31 69.97
N HIS A 3 31.93 -47.17 69.29
CA HIS A 3 30.88 -46.14 69.41
C HIS A 3 30.82 -45.38 70.75
N ASP A 4 31.34 -44.15 70.71
CA ASP A 4 30.57 -42.89 70.68
C ASP A 4 30.37 -42.07 71.99
N ARG A 5 30.42 -40.74 71.78
CA ARG A 5 29.86 -39.59 72.56
C ARG A 5 30.67 -38.99 73.72
N PHE A 6 31.04 -37.72 73.56
CA PHE A 6 30.43 -36.56 74.26
C PHE A 6 31.00 -35.24 73.70
N ALA A 7 30.18 -34.47 72.97
CA ALA A 7 30.45 -33.07 72.64
C ALA A 7 29.19 -32.21 72.87
N LYS A 8 29.39 -31.10 73.58
CA LYS A 8 28.37 -30.25 74.22
C LYS A 8 27.58 -29.41 73.20
N SER A 9 26.26 -29.40 73.34
CA SER A 9 25.30 -28.49 72.70
C SER A 9 25.09 -27.24 73.55
N ARG A 10 25.24 -26.04 72.95
CA ARG A 10 24.67 -24.79 73.47
C ARG A 10 23.44 -24.46 72.62
N ARG A 11 22.27 -24.33 73.25
CA ARG A 11 20.98 -23.99 72.60
C ARG A 11 20.82 -22.47 72.50
N THR A 12 20.38 -22.01 71.33
CA THR A 12 19.91 -20.66 71.00
C THR A 12 18.53 -20.38 71.62
N PRO A 13 18.19 -19.11 71.96
CA PRO A 13 16.86 -18.74 72.46
C PRO A 13 15.82 -18.70 71.32
N PRO A 14 14.51 -18.83 71.62
CA PRO A 14 13.46 -18.87 70.60
C PRO A 14 13.14 -17.49 70.03
N CYS A 15 12.85 -17.42 68.73
CA CYS A 15 12.30 -16.24 68.05
C CYS A 15 10.87 -15.94 68.54
N PRO A 16 10.46 -14.66 68.59
CA PRO A 16 9.08 -14.28 68.84
C PRO A 16 8.21 -14.55 67.59
N GLU A 17 7.00 -15.06 67.83
CA GLU A 17 5.98 -15.28 66.81
C GLU A 17 5.49 -13.96 66.22
N THR A 18 5.77 -13.71 64.94
CA THR A 18 5.17 -12.61 64.18
C THR A 18 3.79 -13.03 63.69
N THR A 19 2.76 -12.44 64.29
CA THR A 19 1.37 -12.45 63.81
C THR A 19 1.31 -11.98 62.35
N GLY A 20 0.75 -12.82 61.47
CA GLY A 20 0.56 -12.53 60.05
C GLY A 20 -0.37 -11.33 59.84
N ARG A 21 0.21 -10.21 59.41
CA ARG A 21 -0.51 -9.25 58.56
C ARG A 21 -0.30 -9.71 57.13
N THR A 22 -1.36 -10.20 56.51
CA THR A 22 -1.45 -10.31 55.05
C THR A 22 -1.22 -8.92 54.48
N ALA A 23 -0.06 -8.70 53.85
CA ALA A 23 0.13 -7.54 53.02
C ALA A 23 -0.87 -7.65 51.87
N GLU A 24 -1.88 -6.78 51.85
CA GLU A 24 -2.65 -6.53 50.65
C GLU A 24 -1.66 -6.11 49.57
N GLU A 25 -1.41 -6.99 48.59
CA GLU A 25 -0.83 -6.60 47.32
C GLU A 25 -1.79 -5.60 46.68
N VAL A 26 -1.53 -4.31 46.90
CA VAL A 26 -2.13 -3.26 46.09
C VAL A 26 -1.62 -3.51 44.67
N PRO A 27 -2.45 -3.92 43.71
CA PRO A 27 -1.99 -4.10 42.34
C PRO A 27 -1.47 -2.74 41.88
N MET A 28 -0.17 -2.65 41.60
CA MET A 28 0.38 -1.49 40.92
C MET A 28 -0.34 -1.39 39.58
N THR A 29 -1.33 -0.51 39.53
CA THR A 29 -1.97 -0.08 38.30
C THR A 29 -0.96 0.84 37.64
N VAL A 30 -0.03 0.24 36.90
CA VAL A 30 0.82 0.98 35.97
C VAL A 30 -0.14 1.67 35.02
N PRO A 31 -0.18 3.01 34.95
CA PRO A 31 -1.02 3.69 33.97
C PRO A 31 -0.64 3.16 32.59
N SER A 32 -1.62 2.67 31.82
CA SER A 32 -1.37 2.23 30.45
C SER A 32 -0.97 3.46 29.64
N VAL A 33 0.32 3.59 29.36
CA VAL A 33 0.76 4.57 28.37
C VAL A 33 0.29 4.04 27.02
N PRO A 34 -0.53 4.80 26.28
CA PRO A 34 -1.05 4.33 24.99
C PRO A 34 0.11 4.08 24.04
N PHE A 35 0.07 2.96 23.32
CA PHE A 35 1.14 2.62 22.38
C PHE A 35 0.92 3.41 21.09
N ARG A 36 1.63 4.53 20.98
CA ARG A 36 1.48 5.49 19.88
C ARG A 36 2.44 5.17 18.75
N ILE A 37 1.90 4.95 17.56
CA ILE A 37 2.66 4.74 16.32
C ILE A 37 2.61 6.03 15.50
N LEU A 38 3.78 6.66 15.29
CA LEU A 38 3.92 7.78 14.39
C LEU A 38 4.39 7.28 13.02
N SER A 39 3.67 7.58 11.95
CA SER A 39 4.05 7.16 10.60
C SER A 39 4.33 8.34 9.68
N LEU A 40 5.50 8.33 9.05
CA LEU A 40 5.90 9.22 7.98
C LEU A 40 5.79 8.45 6.65
N ALA A 41 4.90 8.89 5.77
CA ALA A 41 4.64 8.18 4.51
C ALA A 41 4.27 9.14 3.36
N PRO A 42 4.46 8.75 2.08
CA PRO A 42 4.11 9.56 0.92
C PRO A 42 2.60 9.51 0.65
N LEU A 43 1.82 9.92 1.65
CA LEU A 43 0.36 9.95 1.63
C LEU A 43 -0.19 11.01 0.68
N ALA A 44 0.60 12.04 0.37
CA ALA A 44 0.31 13.08 -0.60
C ALA A 44 1.59 13.38 -1.42
N PRO A 45 1.99 12.50 -2.35
CA PRO A 45 3.33 12.50 -2.95
C PRO A 45 3.64 13.74 -3.80
N ARG A 46 2.62 14.50 -4.25
CA ARG A 46 2.81 15.77 -4.97
C ARG A 46 2.93 16.99 -4.05
N SER A 47 2.59 16.85 -2.77
CA SER A 47 2.79 17.90 -1.78
C SER A 47 4.26 17.95 -1.37
N LYS A 48 4.86 19.14 -1.43
CA LYS A 48 6.25 19.40 -1.00
C LYS A 48 6.32 20.32 0.20
N ASP A 49 5.19 20.63 0.81
CA ASP A 49 5.17 21.42 2.03
C ASP A 49 5.44 20.48 3.22
N PRO A 50 6.42 20.79 4.09
CA PRO A 50 6.69 20.02 5.29
C PRO A 50 5.45 19.96 6.17
N PHE A 51 4.99 18.75 6.47
CA PHE A 51 3.82 18.54 7.32
C PHE A 51 4.26 18.31 8.76
N VAL A 52 3.73 19.10 9.68
CA VAL A 52 4.26 19.18 11.06
C VAL A 52 3.28 18.69 12.11
N HIS A 53 2.00 18.55 11.77
CA HIS A 53 0.94 18.22 12.71
C HIS A 53 0.45 16.80 12.47
N PRO A 54 0.90 15.79 13.23
CA PRO A 54 0.46 14.42 13.00
C PRO A 54 -1.07 14.31 13.04
N VAL A 55 -1.65 13.63 12.04
CA VAL A 55 -3.10 13.44 11.93
C VAL A 55 -3.44 12.09 12.55
N PRO A 56 -4.18 12.04 13.69
CA PRO A 56 -4.62 10.78 14.25
C PRO A 56 -5.61 10.11 13.30
N VAL A 57 -5.50 8.79 13.16
CA VAL A 57 -6.39 8.00 12.29
C VAL A 57 -6.77 6.69 12.96
N ASP A 58 -8.04 6.33 12.82
CA ASP A 58 -8.58 5.02 13.18
C ASP A 58 -9.31 4.40 11.98
N THR A 59 -9.94 3.23 12.18
CA THR A 59 -10.66 2.54 11.11
C THR A 59 -11.92 3.27 10.63
N ALA A 60 -12.56 4.08 11.48
CA ALA A 60 -13.77 4.83 11.17
C ALA A 60 -13.45 6.19 10.51
N ALA A 61 -12.36 6.83 10.92
CA ALA A 61 -11.90 8.13 10.45
C ALA A 61 -10.97 8.05 9.23
N LEU A 62 -10.80 6.87 8.62
CA LEU A 62 -9.91 6.70 7.46
C LEU A 62 -10.29 7.62 6.29
N ASP A 63 -11.59 7.75 5.97
CA ASP A 63 -12.04 8.62 4.89
C ASP A 63 -11.85 10.11 5.25
N GLU A 64 -11.97 10.49 6.53
CA GLU A 64 -11.71 11.86 7.00
C GLU A 64 -10.22 12.21 6.88
N ALA A 65 -9.34 11.28 7.24
CA ALA A 65 -7.89 11.44 7.10
C ALA A 65 -7.48 11.57 5.62
N VAL A 66 -8.11 10.81 4.71
CA VAL A 66 -7.90 10.95 3.26
C VAL A 66 -8.36 12.33 2.78
N ALA A 67 -9.56 12.77 3.18
CA ALA A 67 -10.13 14.06 2.77
C ALA A 67 -9.35 15.27 3.32
N ALA A 68 -8.66 15.11 4.46
CA ALA A 68 -7.87 16.17 5.06
C ALA A 68 -6.56 16.49 4.29
N LEU A 69 -6.16 15.63 3.36
CA LEU A 69 -4.88 15.73 2.65
C LEU A 69 -5.08 16.16 1.18
N PRO A 70 -4.14 16.95 0.60
CA PRO A 70 -4.24 17.47 -0.76
C PRO A 70 -3.92 16.39 -1.81
N LEU A 71 -4.82 15.43 -1.98
CA LEU A 71 -4.68 14.30 -2.89
C LEU A 71 -5.25 14.61 -4.29
N SER A 72 -4.56 15.49 -5.01
CA SER A 72 -4.87 15.84 -6.40
C SER A 72 -3.81 15.33 -7.38
N PHE A 73 -4.25 14.65 -8.43
CA PHE A 73 -3.40 14.10 -9.49
C PHE A 73 -3.85 14.64 -10.85
N THR A 74 -2.98 15.38 -11.52
CA THR A 74 -3.10 15.70 -12.94
C THR A 74 -2.36 14.64 -13.74
N VAL A 75 -3.12 13.85 -14.51
CA VAL A 75 -2.61 12.76 -15.36
C VAL A 75 -2.62 13.23 -16.81
N ALA A 76 -1.48 13.14 -17.49
CA ALA A 76 -1.38 13.47 -18.91
C ALA A 76 -2.06 12.37 -19.76
N VAL A 77 -2.93 12.77 -20.69
CA VAL A 77 -3.68 11.84 -21.56
C VAL A 77 -3.71 12.36 -23.00
N SER A 78 -3.95 11.48 -23.97
CA SER A 78 -4.06 11.90 -25.36
C SER A 78 -5.34 12.72 -25.62
N GLY A 79 -5.30 13.59 -26.63
CA GLY A 79 -6.46 14.39 -27.05
C GLY A 79 -7.68 13.56 -27.45
N ASP A 80 -7.45 12.32 -27.90
CA ASP A 80 -8.50 11.38 -28.29
C ASP A 80 -9.26 10.81 -27.09
N LEU A 81 -8.65 10.82 -25.90
CA LEU A 81 -9.25 10.36 -24.64
C LEU A 81 -9.90 11.52 -23.88
N CYS A 82 -9.20 12.65 -23.82
CA CYS A 82 -9.70 13.88 -23.22
C CYS A 82 -9.24 15.08 -24.06
N PRO A 83 -10.14 15.94 -24.56
CA PRO A 83 -9.79 17.11 -25.37
C PRO A 83 -8.76 18.03 -24.71
N ASP A 84 -8.81 18.16 -23.39
CA ASP A 84 -7.90 18.99 -22.61
C ASP A 84 -6.48 18.40 -22.47
N ARG A 85 -6.26 17.16 -22.95
CA ARG A 85 -5.01 16.39 -22.86
C ARG A 85 -4.50 16.15 -21.43
N ARG A 86 -5.36 16.39 -20.45
CA ARG A 86 -5.12 16.15 -19.03
C ARG A 86 -6.39 15.69 -18.35
N LEU A 87 -6.24 14.83 -17.35
CA LEU A 87 -7.30 14.40 -16.46
C LEU A 87 -6.90 14.76 -15.03
N ASP A 88 -7.65 15.67 -14.43
CA ASP A 88 -7.49 16.04 -13.03
C ASP A 88 -8.37 15.13 -12.15
N ILE A 89 -7.75 14.56 -11.12
CA ILE A 89 -8.36 13.57 -10.22
C ILE A 89 -8.14 14.03 -8.79
N GLU A 90 -9.22 14.02 -8.01
CA GLU A 90 -9.17 14.34 -6.60
C GLU A 90 -9.65 13.16 -5.77
N ILE A 91 -8.82 12.69 -4.84
CA ILE A 91 -9.14 11.57 -3.95
C ILE A 91 -9.60 12.12 -2.61
N ARG A 92 -10.86 11.84 -2.25
CA ARG A 92 -11.45 12.30 -0.98
C ARG A 92 -11.81 11.16 -0.04
N ARG A 93 -11.95 9.95 -0.56
CA ARG A 93 -12.25 8.74 0.22
C ARG A 93 -11.29 7.63 -0.14
N PHE A 94 -11.04 6.73 0.79
CA PHE A 94 -10.22 5.55 0.56
C PHE A 94 -10.75 4.70 -0.60
N LYS A 95 -12.08 4.65 -0.78
CA LYS A 95 -12.71 3.95 -1.91
C LYS A 95 -12.39 4.54 -3.27
N ASP A 96 -11.96 5.80 -3.37
CA ASP A 96 -11.64 6.43 -4.66
C ASP A 96 -10.32 5.89 -5.25
N PHE A 97 -9.47 5.22 -4.45
CA PHE A 97 -8.34 4.40 -4.94
C PHE A 97 -8.79 3.10 -5.65
N HIS A 98 -10.09 2.78 -5.63
CA HIS A 98 -10.67 1.68 -6.39
C HIS A 98 -11.32 2.22 -7.68
N HIS A 99 -11.23 1.46 -8.78
CA HIS A 99 -11.77 1.90 -10.08
C HIS A 99 -13.24 2.31 -10.03
N ASP A 100 -14.09 1.56 -9.31
CA ASP A 100 -15.50 1.91 -9.15
C ASP A 100 -15.74 3.18 -8.32
N GLY A 101 -14.90 3.40 -7.30
CA GLY A 101 -14.94 4.63 -6.51
C GLY A 101 -14.55 5.82 -7.37
N LEU A 102 -13.48 5.69 -8.16
CA LEU A 102 -12.99 6.70 -9.08
C LEU A 102 -14.02 7.05 -10.17
N LEU A 103 -14.66 6.04 -10.77
CA LEU A 103 -15.73 6.24 -11.75
C LEU A 103 -16.93 7.00 -11.17
N SER A 104 -17.14 6.91 -9.85
CA SER A 104 -18.28 7.56 -9.18
C SER A 104 -17.94 8.93 -8.61
N SER A 105 -16.70 9.14 -8.15
CA SER A 105 -16.27 10.40 -7.52
C SER A 105 -15.83 11.44 -8.53
N GLN A 106 -15.24 11.04 -9.66
CA GLN A 106 -14.72 11.98 -10.64
C GLN A 106 -15.82 12.42 -11.63
N PRO A 107 -16.16 13.72 -11.71
CA PRO A 107 -17.29 14.19 -12.52
C PRO A 107 -17.18 13.86 -14.00
N PHE A 108 -15.97 13.86 -14.58
CA PHE A 108 -15.77 13.51 -15.99
C PHE A 108 -15.97 12.02 -16.25
N LEU A 109 -15.41 11.16 -15.39
CA LEU A 109 -15.52 9.70 -15.54
C LEU A 109 -16.95 9.21 -15.28
N ALA A 110 -17.65 9.79 -14.29
CA ALA A 110 -19.04 9.49 -14.00
C ALA A 110 -19.94 9.79 -15.20
N ARG A 111 -19.79 10.97 -15.80
CA ARG A 111 -20.54 11.35 -17.02
C ARG A 111 -20.30 10.41 -18.19
N LEU A 112 -19.05 9.97 -18.40
CA LEU A 112 -18.72 8.99 -19.45
C LEU A 112 -19.33 7.61 -19.16
N ALA A 113 -19.29 7.15 -17.91
CA ALA A 113 -19.89 5.88 -17.51
C ALA A 113 -21.42 5.90 -17.69
N ASP A 114 -22.08 6.99 -17.29
CA ASP A 114 -23.52 7.19 -17.46
C ASP A 114 -23.91 7.25 -18.94
N ALA A 115 -23.11 7.94 -19.77
CA ALA A 115 -23.32 7.99 -21.21
C ALA A 115 -23.26 6.60 -21.85
N ARG A 116 -22.28 5.79 -21.45
CA ARG A 116 -22.15 4.40 -21.89
C ARG A 116 -23.39 3.59 -21.51
N ASP A 117 -23.84 3.71 -20.27
CA ASP A 117 -25.00 2.96 -19.78
C ASP A 117 -26.30 3.39 -20.51
N VAL A 118 -26.47 4.69 -20.79
CA VAL A 118 -27.59 5.22 -21.60
C VAL A 118 -27.55 4.66 -23.03
N VAL A 119 -26.39 4.69 -23.70
CA VAL A 119 -26.27 4.19 -25.09
C VAL A 119 -26.52 2.68 -25.17
N ARG A 120 -26.01 1.91 -24.21
CA ARG A 120 -26.24 0.46 -24.15
C ARG A 120 -27.72 0.13 -23.97
N ASP A 121 -28.39 0.85 -23.08
CA ASP A 121 -29.78 0.58 -22.72
C ASP A 121 -30.77 1.25 -23.68
N ALA A 122 -30.33 2.08 -24.61
CA ALA A 122 -31.22 2.90 -25.42
C ALA A 122 -32.13 2.09 -26.36
N ALA A 123 -31.70 0.91 -26.82
CA ALA A 123 -32.57 -0.03 -27.52
C ALA A 123 -33.69 -0.60 -26.62
N ALA A 124 -33.37 -0.90 -25.35
CA ALA A 124 -34.34 -1.37 -24.37
C ALA A 124 -35.30 -0.25 -23.89
N ARG A 125 -34.83 1.00 -23.90
CA ARG A 125 -35.60 2.20 -23.51
C ARG A 125 -36.39 2.83 -24.66
N GLY A 126 -36.30 2.29 -25.88
CA GLY A 126 -36.98 2.83 -27.06
C GLY A 126 -36.54 4.25 -27.44
N LEU A 127 -35.31 4.65 -27.09
CA LEU A 127 -34.80 6.00 -27.37
C LEU A 127 -34.48 6.15 -28.86
N SER A 128 -34.86 7.29 -29.43
CA SER A 128 -34.48 7.62 -30.81
C SER A 128 -32.99 7.96 -30.91
N ASP A 129 -32.40 7.70 -32.07
CA ASP A 129 -30.98 7.99 -32.38
C ASP A 129 -30.65 9.49 -32.21
N GLU A 130 -31.59 10.38 -32.53
CA GLU A 130 -31.45 11.81 -32.28
C GLU A 130 -31.41 12.16 -30.79
N ALA A 131 -32.20 11.50 -29.96
CA ALA A 131 -32.16 11.70 -28.50
C ALA A 131 -30.83 11.23 -27.89
N VAL A 132 -30.29 10.10 -28.37
CA VAL A 132 -28.97 9.59 -27.93
C VAL A 132 -27.84 10.50 -28.38
N ARG A 133 -27.84 10.96 -29.64
CA ARG A 133 -26.84 11.92 -30.14
C ARG A 133 -26.94 13.27 -29.43
N GLY A 134 -28.16 13.73 -29.12
CA GLY A 134 -28.39 14.92 -28.31
C GLY A 134 -27.78 14.79 -26.92
N HIS A 135 -27.99 13.65 -26.26
CA HIS A 135 -27.40 13.36 -24.95
C HIS A 135 -25.87 13.34 -25.00
N LEU A 136 -25.27 12.69 -26.00
CA LEU A 136 -23.81 12.63 -26.16
C LEU A 136 -23.18 14.01 -26.44
N ARG A 137 -23.83 14.84 -27.26
CA ARG A 137 -23.39 16.23 -27.50
C ARG A 137 -23.50 17.12 -26.28
N ALA A 138 -24.46 16.84 -25.39
CA ALA A 138 -24.67 17.58 -24.17
C ALA A 138 -23.59 17.29 -23.11
N ILE A 139 -22.75 16.27 -23.28
CA ILE A 139 -21.68 15.93 -22.34
C ILE A 139 -20.44 16.78 -22.63
N PRO A 140 -20.03 17.68 -21.70
CA PRO A 140 -18.85 18.49 -21.88
C PRO A 140 -17.57 17.65 -21.99
N GLY A 141 -16.73 17.94 -22.99
CA GLY A 141 -15.41 17.31 -23.13
C GLY A 141 -15.41 15.90 -23.71
N LEU A 142 -16.54 15.42 -24.26
CA LEU A 142 -16.55 14.15 -24.98
C LEU A 142 -15.80 14.31 -26.32
N PRO A 143 -14.75 13.53 -26.60
CA PRO A 143 -14.11 13.54 -27.92
C PRO A 143 -15.11 13.11 -29.00
N PRO A 144 -14.99 13.58 -30.25
CA PRO A 144 -15.93 13.26 -31.31
C PRO A 144 -15.97 11.74 -31.53
N ILE A 145 -17.09 11.11 -31.16
CA ILE A 145 -17.34 9.70 -31.42
C ILE A 145 -17.74 9.58 -32.89
N VAL A 146 -16.74 9.40 -33.75
CA VAL A 146 -16.96 9.05 -35.16
C VAL A 146 -17.23 7.54 -35.21
N PRO A 147 -18.42 7.08 -35.64
CA PRO A 147 -18.65 5.66 -35.84
C PRO A 147 -17.67 5.14 -36.90
N PRO A 148 -17.17 3.89 -36.78
CA PRO A 148 -16.36 3.32 -37.83
C PRO A 148 -17.18 3.25 -39.13
N ARG A 149 -16.83 4.08 -40.13
CA ARG A 149 -16.19 3.47 -41.31
C ARG A 149 -16.74 2.11 -41.77
N PRO A 150 -18.00 1.88 -42.20
CA PRO A 150 -18.36 0.54 -42.67
C PRO A 150 -17.34 0.13 -43.74
N PRO A 151 -16.76 -1.09 -43.67
CA PRO A 151 -15.80 -1.53 -44.67
C PRO A 151 -16.46 -1.36 -46.03
N ALA A 152 -15.76 -0.74 -46.97
CA ALA A 152 -16.25 -0.56 -48.33
C ALA A 152 -16.56 -1.94 -48.91
N GLY A 153 -17.83 -2.35 -48.84
CA GLY A 153 -18.28 -3.62 -49.37
C GLY A 153 -18.15 -3.55 -50.88
N THR A 154 -17.26 -4.37 -51.44
CA THR A 154 -17.31 -4.74 -52.85
C THR A 154 -18.72 -5.31 -53.11
N PRO A 155 -19.45 -4.86 -54.13
CA PRO A 155 -20.81 -5.34 -54.37
C PRO A 155 -20.78 -6.87 -54.53
N PRO A 156 -21.65 -7.62 -53.81
CA PRO A 156 -21.63 -9.08 -53.87
C PRO A 156 -22.08 -9.54 -55.26
N GLY A 157 -21.25 -10.38 -55.89
CA GLY A 157 -21.65 -11.13 -57.08
C GLY A 157 -22.82 -12.05 -56.71
N LYS A 158 -23.92 -11.93 -57.46
CA LYS A 158 -25.15 -12.71 -57.26
C LYS A 158 -24.86 -14.21 -57.42
N SER A 159 -24.81 -14.94 -56.31
CA SER A 159 -24.70 -16.40 -56.27
C SER A 159 -26.03 -16.97 -55.76
N THR A 160 -26.67 -17.81 -56.58
CA THR A 160 -27.98 -18.44 -56.34
C THR A 160 -28.01 -19.34 -55.08
N ILE A 161 -26.84 -19.71 -54.56
CA ILE A 161 -26.69 -20.51 -53.34
C ILE A 161 -26.91 -19.64 -52.08
N ASP A 162 -26.60 -18.35 -52.15
CA ASP A 162 -26.75 -17.39 -51.05
C ASP A 162 -28.24 -17.05 -50.78
N ASP A 163 -29.07 -17.07 -51.83
CA ASP A 163 -30.52 -16.89 -51.72
C ASP A 163 -31.21 -18.07 -51.03
N ILE A 164 -30.68 -19.29 -51.19
CA ILE A 164 -31.20 -20.49 -50.52
C ILE A 164 -30.80 -20.49 -49.04
N LEU A 165 -29.59 -20.04 -48.70
CA LEU A 165 -29.12 -19.93 -47.32
C LEU A 165 -29.89 -18.86 -46.52
N ARG A 166 -30.32 -17.77 -47.16
CA ARG A 166 -31.17 -16.74 -46.54
C ARG A 166 -32.57 -17.22 -46.19
N MET A 167 -33.09 -18.21 -46.91
CA MET A 167 -34.43 -18.74 -46.69
C MET A 167 -34.51 -19.70 -45.50
N VAL A 168 -33.36 -20.18 -44.99
CA VAL A 168 -33.24 -21.10 -43.83
C VAL A 168 -32.73 -20.39 -42.57
N ALA A 169 -32.25 -19.16 -42.69
CA ALA A 169 -31.85 -18.34 -41.54
C ALA A 169 -33.08 -17.65 -40.94
N LEU A 170 -33.50 -18.08 -39.74
CA LEU A 170 -34.41 -17.30 -38.89
C LEU A 170 -33.86 -15.87 -38.75
N PRO A 171 -34.66 -14.82 -38.95
CA PRO A 171 -34.21 -13.45 -38.80
C PRO A 171 -34.03 -13.16 -37.31
N GLN A 172 -32.85 -13.44 -36.78
CA GLN A 172 -32.31 -12.63 -35.68
C GLN A 172 -31.86 -11.30 -36.30
N GLU A 173 -32.82 -10.48 -36.74
CA GLU A 173 -32.57 -9.12 -37.19
C GLU A 173 -32.12 -8.29 -36.00
N SER A 174 -30.81 -8.27 -35.72
CA SER A 174 -30.27 -7.15 -34.96
C SER A 174 -30.41 -5.90 -35.83
N SER A 175 -31.37 -5.04 -35.50
CA SER A 175 -31.60 -3.77 -36.19
C SER A 175 -30.28 -3.02 -36.44
N PRO A 176 -30.06 -2.42 -37.64
CA PRO A 176 -28.85 -1.64 -37.95
C PRO A 176 -28.53 -0.59 -36.89
N LEU A 177 -29.58 0.04 -36.34
CA LEU A 177 -29.51 1.01 -35.26
C LEU A 177 -28.85 0.43 -33.99
N ALA A 178 -29.21 -0.80 -33.64
CA ALA A 178 -28.63 -1.51 -32.50
C ALA A 178 -27.15 -1.86 -32.73
N GLY A 179 -26.71 -2.01 -33.99
CA GLY A 179 -25.30 -2.16 -34.36
C GLY A 179 -24.51 -0.87 -34.13
N GLU A 180 -25.02 0.27 -34.61
CA GLU A 180 -24.38 1.58 -34.46
C GLU A 180 -24.27 2.00 -32.99
N MET A 181 -25.34 1.81 -32.20
CA MET A 181 -25.34 2.14 -30.77
C MET A 181 -24.35 1.28 -29.98
N ARG A 182 -24.22 -0.02 -30.34
CA ARG A 182 -23.17 -0.88 -29.77
C ARG A 182 -21.77 -0.36 -30.08
N ASN A 183 -21.53 0.13 -31.29
CA ASN A 183 -20.23 0.71 -31.66
C ASN A 183 -19.92 2.00 -30.90
N VAL A 184 -20.93 2.86 -30.69
CA VAL A 184 -20.79 4.09 -29.88
C VAL A 184 -20.50 3.75 -28.42
N ALA A 185 -21.23 2.81 -27.82
CA ALA A 185 -20.97 2.34 -26.47
C ALA A 185 -19.55 1.76 -26.33
N ALA A 186 -19.14 0.91 -27.27
CA ALA A 186 -17.79 0.34 -27.31
C ALA A 186 -16.70 1.42 -27.42
N ARG A 187 -16.95 2.51 -28.15
CA ARG A 187 -16.01 3.63 -28.22
C ARG A 187 -15.89 4.37 -26.88
N ILE A 188 -17.00 4.59 -26.17
CA ILE A 188 -16.97 5.20 -24.84
C ILE A 188 -16.25 4.29 -23.84
N GLU A 189 -16.50 2.98 -23.90
CA GLU A 189 -15.78 2.00 -23.06
C GLU A 189 -14.27 2.03 -23.34
N SER A 190 -13.85 2.10 -24.61
CA SER A 190 -12.44 2.23 -24.98
C SER A 190 -11.80 3.52 -24.45
N ILE A 191 -12.54 4.63 -24.43
CA ILE A 191 -12.06 5.89 -23.82
C ILE A 191 -11.89 5.71 -22.31
N LEU A 192 -12.91 5.17 -21.62
CA LEU A 192 -12.86 4.92 -20.18
C LEU A 192 -11.72 3.98 -19.80
N GLU A 193 -11.54 2.90 -20.55
CA GLU A 193 -10.42 1.97 -20.40
C GLU A 193 -9.07 2.69 -20.55
N GLY A 194 -8.93 3.52 -21.60
CA GLY A 194 -7.75 4.33 -21.84
C GLY A 194 -7.45 5.27 -20.68
N LEU A 195 -8.46 6.01 -20.19
CA LEU A 195 -8.32 6.92 -19.06
C LEU A 195 -7.91 6.18 -17.79
N LEU A 196 -8.64 5.12 -17.40
CA LEU A 196 -8.34 4.33 -16.20
C LEU A 196 -6.93 3.74 -16.26
N ARG A 197 -6.49 3.24 -17.42
CA ARG A 197 -5.12 2.75 -17.60
C ARG A 197 -4.09 3.84 -17.29
N HIS A 198 -4.28 5.06 -17.78
CA HIS A 198 -3.36 6.17 -17.50
C HIS A 198 -3.34 6.50 -16.00
N VAL A 199 -4.50 6.55 -15.34
CA VAL A 199 -4.59 6.82 -13.89
C VAL A 199 -3.86 5.77 -13.07
N PHE A 200 -4.19 4.49 -13.27
CA PHE A 200 -3.59 3.40 -12.49
C PHE A 200 -2.12 3.12 -12.85
N SER A 201 -1.61 3.72 -13.93
CA SER A 201 -0.19 3.74 -14.29
C SER A 201 0.58 4.97 -13.79
N ASP A 202 -0.11 6.02 -13.30
CA ASP A 202 0.53 7.24 -12.81
C ASP A 202 1.39 6.92 -11.57
N PRO A 203 2.70 7.26 -11.57
CA PRO A 203 3.59 6.91 -10.47
C PRO A 203 3.17 7.47 -9.12
N ASP A 204 2.75 8.73 -9.08
CA ASP A 204 2.35 9.40 -7.84
C ASP A 204 1.05 8.79 -7.29
N PHE A 205 0.09 8.51 -8.17
CA PHE A 205 -1.14 7.82 -7.79
C PHE A 205 -0.84 6.45 -7.17
N ARG A 206 0.06 5.67 -7.78
CA ARG A 206 0.47 4.35 -7.26
C ARG A 206 1.21 4.43 -5.93
N ILE A 207 2.05 5.46 -5.73
CA ILE A 207 2.74 5.70 -4.46
C ILE A 207 1.71 6.01 -3.36
N ALA A 208 0.78 6.92 -3.62
CA ALA A 208 -0.28 7.25 -2.67
C ALA A 208 -1.16 6.02 -2.38
N GLU A 209 -1.60 5.29 -3.42
CA GLU A 209 -2.41 4.08 -3.26
C GLU A 209 -1.69 3.04 -2.41
N SER A 210 -0.39 2.84 -2.63
CA SER A 210 0.45 1.92 -1.84
C SER A 210 0.48 2.30 -0.36
N ALA A 211 0.76 3.56 -0.05
CA ALA A 211 0.84 4.05 1.32
C ALA A 211 -0.52 3.95 2.04
N TRP A 212 -1.60 4.41 1.42
CA TRP A 212 -2.95 4.37 2.00
C TRP A 212 -3.46 2.94 2.21
N ARG A 213 -3.16 2.01 1.31
CA ARG A 213 -3.47 0.60 1.53
C ARG A 213 -2.63 0.00 2.66
N GLY A 214 -1.38 0.43 2.82
CA GLY A 214 -0.52 0.11 3.96
C GLY A 214 -1.14 0.55 5.29
N VAL A 215 -1.55 1.83 5.37
CA VAL A 215 -2.29 2.40 6.52
C VAL A 215 -3.55 1.58 6.81
N SER A 216 -4.39 1.34 5.79
CA SER A 216 -5.62 0.56 5.97
C SER A 216 -5.34 -0.87 6.44
N MET A 217 -4.24 -1.49 6.02
CA MET A 217 -3.88 -2.83 6.46
C MET A 217 -3.44 -2.83 7.92
N LEU A 218 -2.57 -1.88 8.32
CA LEU A 218 -2.11 -1.74 9.69
C LEU A 218 -3.26 -1.45 10.67
N LEU A 219 -4.19 -0.57 10.30
CA LEU A 219 -5.37 -0.27 11.10
C LEU A 219 -6.24 -1.52 11.31
N ARG A 220 -6.53 -2.27 10.24
CA ARG A 220 -7.42 -3.43 10.27
C ARG A 220 -6.82 -4.65 10.93
N GLN A 221 -5.53 -4.92 10.73
CA GLN A 221 -4.88 -6.15 11.21
C GLN A 221 -4.03 -5.94 12.47
N GLY A 222 -3.56 -4.72 12.72
CA GLY A 222 -2.68 -4.37 13.84
C GLY A 222 -3.43 -3.75 15.01
N ILE A 223 -3.83 -2.49 14.82
CA ILE A 223 -4.34 -1.60 15.88
C ILE A 223 -5.69 -2.09 16.43
N GLY A 224 -6.68 -2.34 15.56
CA GLY A 224 -8.02 -2.75 15.99
C GLY A 224 -8.67 -1.72 16.93
N ASP A 225 -9.54 -2.18 17.83
CA ASP A 225 -10.16 -1.33 18.86
C ASP A 225 -9.36 -1.49 20.18
N GLY A 226 -8.72 -0.41 20.68
CA GLY A 226 -7.95 -0.44 21.92
C GLY A 226 -7.04 0.77 22.16
N ASP A 227 -6.14 0.66 23.14
CA ASP A 227 -5.20 1.73 23.59
C ASP A 227 -4.02 2.00 22.63
N LEU A 228 -4.14 1.60 21.36
CA LEU A 228 -3.14 1.86 20.33
C LEU A 228 -3.62 3.00 19.44
N SER A 229 -2.74 3.95 19.13
CA SER A 229 -3.06 5.04 18.21
C SER A 229 -2.09 5.07 17.03
N LEU A 230 -2.60 5.45 15.85
CA LEU A 230 -1.80 5.75 14.67
C LEU A 230 -1.91 7.23 14.36
N GLU A 231 -0.78 7.88 14.18
CA GLU A 231 -0.70 9.24 13.69
C GLU A 231 0.04 9.27 12.35
N LEU A 232 -0.48 10.04 11.41
CA LEU A 232 0.03 10.13 10.05
C LEU A 232 0.69 11.48 9.80
N VAL A 233 1.87 11.44 9.19
CA VAL A 233 2.61 12.60 8.69
C VAL A 233 2.93 12.36 7.21
N PRO A 234 2.24 13.03 6.27
CA PRO A 234 2.62 13.05 4.88
C PRO A 234 4.05 13.57 4.73
N VAL A 235 4.88 12.85 3.98
CA VAL A 235 6.26 13.26 3.73
C VAL A 235 6.67 12.98 2.29
N HIS A 236 7.43 13.90 1.71
CA HIS A 236 8.11 13.71 0.44
C HIS A 236 9.60 13.44 0.68
N PRO A 237 10.29 12.62 -0.14
CA PRO A 237 11.73 12.42 -0.05
C PRO A 237 12.57 13.69 0.12
N ASP A 238 12.20 14.76 -0.58
CA ASP A 238 12.94 16.03 -0.56
C ASP A 238 12.72 16.85 0.72
N THR A 239 11.64 16.59 1.46
CA THR A 239 11.26 17.35 2.67
C THR A 239 11.49 16.57 3.95
N LEU A 240 11.97 15.32 3.85
CA LEU A 240 12.11 14.43 5.00
C LEU A 240 12.97 15.05 6.10
N GLU A 241 14.14 15.57 5.77
CA GLU A 241 15.06 16.17 6.76
C GLU A 241 14.39 17.30 7.55
N GLU A 242 13.78 18.27 6.85
CA GLU A 242 13.06 19.37 7.49
C GLU A 242 11.86 18.87 8.32
N THR A 243 11.17 17.84 7.85
CA THR A 243 10.05 17.23 8.57
C THR A 243 10.51 16.58 9.87
N LEU A 244 11.63 15.85 9.85
CA LEU A 244 12.21 15.23 11.05
C LEU A 244 12.61 16.29 12.08
N ASP A 245 13.30 17.36 11.67
CA ASP A 245 13.73 18.43 12.58
C ASP A 245 12.53 19.09 13.29
N ARG A 246 11.45 19.34 12.55
CA ARG A 246 10.22 19.92 13.10
C ARG A 246 9.45 18.95 14.00
N LEU A 247 9.43 17.66 13.66
CA LEU A 247 8.80 16.62 14.47
C LEU A 247 9.56 16.38 15.78
N THR A 248 10.89 16.51 15.80
CA THR A 248 11.66 16.41 17.05
C THR A 248 11.17 17.41 18.10
N VAL A 249 10.85 18.64 17.67
CA VAL A 249 10.28 19.67 18.56
C VAL A 249 8.83 19.34 18.91
N THR A 250 8.03 18.95 17.91
CA THR A 250 6.59 18.71 18.07
C THR A 250 6.29 17.52 19.01
N CYS A 251 7.10 16.46 18.93
CA CYS A 251 6.94 15.25 19.74
C CYS A 251 7.62 15.34 21.12
N ALA A 252 8.28 16.44 21.46
CA ALA A 252 9.08 16.54 22.69
C ALA A 252 8.25 16.32 23.99
N GLU A 253 6.97 16.70 23.97
CA GLU A 253 6.06 16.54 25.12
C GLU A 253 5.30 15.21 25.10
N ASP A 254 5.17 14.57 23.94
CA ASP A 254 4.46 13.32 23.75
C ASP A 254 5.20 12.42 22.73
N LEU A 255 6.11 11.60 23.27
CA LEU A 255 7.01 10.77 22.48
C LEU A 255 6.26 9.57 21.88
N PRO A 256 6.43 9.27 20.58
CA PRO A 256 5.89 8.07 19.99
C PRO A 256 6.58 6.82 20.54
N SER A 257 5.82 5.72 20.67
CA SER A 257 6.36 4.41 21.06
C SER A 257 7.08 3.71 19.90
N LEU A 258 6.68 4.02 18.66
CA LEU A 258 7.22 3.44 17.43
C LEU A 258 7.11 4.47 16.30
N VAL A 259 8.15 4.57 15.47
CA VAL A 259 8.11 5.37 14.24
C VAL A 259 8.19 4.47 13.02
N LEU A 260 7.33 4.70 12.03
CA LEU A 260 7.34 4.01 10.73
C LEU A 260 7.65 5.01 9.63
N ILE A 261 8.69 4.76 8.82
CA ILE A 261 9.06 5.61 7.69
C ILE A 261 8.89 4.82 6.39
N ASP A 262 7.80 5.09 5.69
CA ASP A 262 7.53 4.54 4.37
C ASP A 262 8.18 5.40 3.29
N LEU A 263 9.51 5.36 3.16
CA LEU A 263 10.20 5.95 2.03
C LEU A 263 11.24 4.96 1.48
N PRO A 264 11.38 4.84 0.15
CA PRO A 264 12.36 3.94 -0.45
C PRO A 264 13.78 4.48 -0.23
N PHE A 265 14.56 3.79 0.61
CA PHE A 265 15.99 4.04 0.76
C PHE A 265 16.81 3.13 -0.16
N ASP A 266 17.95 3.63 -0.62
CA ASP A 266 18.91 2.94 -1.47
C ASP A 266 20.35 3.27 -1.00
N ASN A 267 21.37 2.79 -1.72
CA ASN A 267 22.78 3.04 -1.38
C ASN A 267 23.35 4.34 -2.04
N THR A 268 22.50 5.20 -2.60
CA THR A 268 22.98 6.49 -3.11
C THR A 268 23.45 7.38 -1.95
N PRO A 269 24.48 8.24 -2.17
CA PRO A 269 24.99 9.15 -1.15
C PRO A 269 23.91 9.94 -0.41
N ARG A 270 22.93 10.49 -1.15
CA ARG A 270 21.84 11.30 -0.61
C ARG A 270 20.91 10.49 0.30
N ARG A 271 20.57 9.24 -0.08
CA ARG A 271 19.66 8.40 0.71
C ARG A 271 20.33 7.88 1.98
N VAL A 272 21.62 7.57 1.94
CA VAL A 272 22.36 7.17 3.14
C VAL A 272 22.49 8.33 4.12
N GLU A 273 22.73 9.55 3.64
CA GLU A 273 22.72 10.76 4.49
C GLU A 273 21.35 11.00 5.15
N LEU A 274 20.25 10.83 4.41
CA LEU A 274 18.91 10.87 4.98
C LEU A 274 18.68 9.75 6.02
N LEU A 275 19.23 8.55 5.80
CA LEU A 275 19.11 7.45 6.75
C LEU A 275 19.92 7.72 8.04
N GLU A 276 21.07 8.39 7.95
CA GLU A 276 21.81 8.90 9.11
C GLU A 276 20.98 9.91 9.91
N LYS A 277 20.23 10.80 9.24
CA LYS A 277 19.29 11.74 9.88
C LYS A 277 18.13 11.02 10.55
N VAL A 278 17.56 10.01 9.91
CA VAL A 278 16.53 9.14 10.50
C VAL A 278 17.06 8.45 11.77
N ALA A 279 18.29 7.95 11.75
CA ALA A 279 18.89 7.32 12.92
C ALA A 279 19.07 8.30 14.09
N LEU A 280 19.54 9.52 13.81
CA LEU A 280 19.65 10.57 14.81
C LEU A 280 18.27 10.98 15.38
N PHE A 281 17.26 11.10 14.53
CA PHE A 281 15.89 11.38 14.93
C PHE A 281 15.34 10.29 15.87
N ALA A 282 15.51 9.02 15.50
CA ALA A 282 15.10 7.87 16.29
C ALA A 282 15.75 7.84 17.68
N GLU A 283 17.07 8.10 17.73
CA GLU A 283 17.83 8.20 18.98
C GLU A 283 17.36 9.38 19.84
N THR A 284 17.10 10.54 19.22
CA THR A 284 16.68 11.75 19.94
C THR A 284 15.31 11.59 20.59
N LEU A 285 14.37 10.93 19.90
CA LEU A 285 13.04 10.63 20.44
C LEU A 285 13.00 9.40 21.35
N LEU A 286 14.10 8.65 21.46
CA LEU A 286 14.14 7.35 22.14
C LEU A 286 13.06 6.39 21.61
N ALA A 287 12.76 6.48 20.31
CA ALA A 287 11.68 5.74 19.66
C ALA A 287 12.27 4.85 18.56
N PRO A 288 12.14 3.51 18.65
CA PRO A 288 12.54 2.61 17.58
C PRO A 288 11.88 3.02 16.27
N THR A 289 12.68 3.13 15.21
CA THR A 289 12.23 3.58 13.89
C THR A 289 12.41 2.47 12.87
N ILE A 290 11.35 2.17 12.13
CA ILE A 290 11.36 1.17 11.07
C ILE A 290 11.33 1.89 9.73
N CYS A 291 12.34 1.66 8.91
CA CYS A 291 12.39 2.15 7.53
C CYS A 291 12.55 0.96 6.57
N TRP A 292 12.60 1.19 5.27
CA TRP A 292 12.77 0.13 4.29
C TRP A 292 13.69 0.48 3.13
N VAL A 293 14.27 -0.54 2.50
CA VAL A 293 15.15 -0.38 1.34
C VAL A 293 14.67 -1.09 0.09
N THR A 294 15.01 -0.51 -1.05
CA THR A 294 14.83 -1.11 -2.37
C THR A 294 15.94 -2.12 -2.67
N PRO A 295 15.78 -2.98 -3.71
CA PRO A 295 16.85 -3.85 -4.20
C PRO A 295 18.14 -3.08 -4.53
N GLU A 296 18.03 -1.81 -4.95
CA GLU A 296 19.16 -0.95 -5.30
C GLU A 296 20.09 -0.67 -4.11
N ALA A 297 19.61 -0.81 -2.87
CA ALA A 297 20.46 -0.77 -1.67
C ALA A 297 21.51 -1.89 -1.63
N PHE A 298 21.35 -2.94 -2.45
CA PHE A 298 22.31 -4.03 -2.63
C PHE A 298 22.99 -3.99 -4.01
N GLY A 299 22.77 -2.93 -4.80
CA GLY A 299 23.33 -2.80 -6.15
C GLY A 299 22.71 -3.74 -7.18
N ILE A 300 21.45 -4.14 -6.98
CA ILE A 300 20.69 -5.00 -7.90
C ILE A 300 19.40 -4.31 -8.35
N ASP A 301 18.93 -4.60 -9.57
CA ASP A 301 17.73 -3.99 -10.14
C ASP A 301 16.43 -4.54 -9.53
N GLY A 302 16.47 -5.76 -9.00
CA GLY A 302 15.31 -6.43 -8.43
C GLY A 302 15.70 -7.60 -7.53
N TRP A 303 14.81 -7.98 -6.61
CA TRP A 303 15.07 -9.09 -5.69
C TRP A 303 15.29 -10.45 -6.38
N LYS A 304 14.85 -10.60 -7.64
CA LYS A 304 15.15 -11.76 -8.49
C LYS A 304 16.65 -11.96 -8.75
N ASP A 305 17.43 -10.89 -8.66
CA ASP A 305 18.87 -10.90 -8.90
C ASP A 305 19.69 -11.11 -7.61
N LEU A 306 19.02 -11.19 -6.45
CA LEU A 306 19.65 -11.48 -5.16
C LEU A 306 20.55 -12.74 -5.17
N PRO A 307 20.18 -13.85 -5.85
CA PRO A 307 21.06 -15.02 -5.93
C PRO A 307 22.42 -14.77 -6.58
N ARG A 308 22.57 -13.70 -7.38
CA ARG A 308 23.84 -13.31 -8.02
C ARG A 308 24.84 -12.73 -7.04
N LEU A 309 24.37 -12.20 -5.91
CA LEU A 309 25.25 -11.65 -4.89
C LEU A 309 25.98 -12.79 -4.17
N ALA A 310 27.22 -12.52 -3.76
CA ALA A 310 27.91 -13.40 -2.82
C ALA A 310 27.19 -13.41 -1.46
N TYR A 311 27.81 -14.01 -0.44
CA TYR A 311 27.35 -13.90 0.95
C TYR A 311 27.10 -12.42 1.32
N LEU A 312 25.88 -12.06 1.77
CA LEU A 312 25.44 -10.65 1.85
C LEU A 312 26.36 -9.75 2.68
N PRO A 313 26.84 -10.15 3.88
CA PRO A 313 27.82 -9.35 4.62
C PRO A 313 29.09 -9.03 3.83
N ASN A 314 29.59 -9.97 3.02
CA ASN A 314 30.78 -9.74 2.20
C ASN A 314 30.46 -8.89 0.97
N ALA A 315 29.27 -9.06 0.37
CA ALA A 315 28.83 -8.27 -0.77
C ALA A 315 28.75 -6.77 -0.42
N LEU A 316 28.43 -6.44 0.83
CA LEU A 316 28.39 -5.08 1.34
C LEU A 316 29.76 -4.53 1.76
N ASP A 317 30.85 -5.29 1.68
CA ASP A 317 32.20 -4.83 2.09
C ASP A 317 32.94 -4.06 0.97
N VAL A 318 32.33 -3.90 -0.20
CA VAL A 318 32.94 -3.12 -1.28
C VAL A 318 32.88 -1.60 -1.03
N PRO A 319 33.78 -0.79 -1.61
CA PRO A 319 33.81 0.66 -1.37
C PRO A 319 32.50 1.40 -1.67
N ALA A 320 31.68 0.87 -2.60
CA ALA A 320 30.37 1.44 -2.93
C ALA A 320 29.43 1.56 -1.72
N PHE A 321 29.55 0.68 -0.72
CA PHE A 321 28.71 0.68 0.49
C PHE A 321 29.40 1.30 1.71
N ALA A 322 30.54 1.99 1.54
CA ALA A 322 31.33 2.51 2.66
C ALA A 322 30.52 3.47 3.56
N LYS A 323 29.65 4.31 2.98
CA LYS A 323 28.77 5.20 3.74
C LYS A 323 27.75 4.41 4.58
N LEU A 324 27.10 3.41 3.98
CA LEU A 324 26.14 2.55 4.68
C LEU A 324 26.82 1.78 5.84
N ARG A 325 28.02 1.24 5.63
CA ARG A 325 28.79 0.58 6.70
C ARG A 325 29.19 1.54 7.82
N ARG A 326 29.55 2.79 7.47
CA ARG A 326 29.83 3.83 8.46
C ARG A 326 28.60 4.10 9.32
N LEU A 327 27.42 4.26 8.70
CA LEU A 327 26.15 4.43 9.41
C LEU A 327 25.89 3.26 10.38
N GLN A 328 26.08 2.01 9.95
CA GLN A 328 25.91 0.83 10.82
C GLN A 328 26.80 0.85 12.07
N GLY A 329 27.94 1.54 12.03
CA GLY A 329 28.85 1.71 13.16
C GLY A 329 28.45 2.82 14.14
N LEU A 330 27.46 3.66 13.81
CA LEU A 330 27.01 4.76 14.67
C LEU A 330 26.15 4.24 15.84
N PRO A 331 26.22 4.85 17.04
CA PRO A 331 25.32 4.51 18.15
C PRO A 331 23.84 4.67 17.79
N SER A 332 23.52 5.73 17.04
CA SER A 332 22.17 6.05 16.57
C SER A 332 21.55 4.94 15.71
N ALA A 333 22.35 4.17 14.98
CA ALA A 333 21.86 3.09 14.13
C ALA A 333 21.17 1.96 14.92
N ARG A 334 21.43 1.84 16.23
CA ARG A 334 20.76 0.86 17.10
C ARG A 334 19.25 1.12 17.27
N TRP A 335 18.81 2.34 16.98
CA TRP A 335 17.41 2.73 17.04
C TRP A 335 16.64 2.48 15.74
N VAL A 336 17.32 2.05 14.67
CA VAL A 336 16.71 1.88 13.35
C VAL A 336 16.71 0.42 12.93
N ALA A 337 15.54 -0.08 12.54
CA ALA A 337 15.40 -1.35 11.84
C ALA A 337 15.17 -1.09 10.35
N VAL A 338 16.08 -1.57 9.50
CA VAL A 338 15.97 -1.43 8.05
C VAL A 338 15.33 -2.68 7.46
N THR A 339 14.12 -2.55 6.93
CA THR A 339 13.35 -3.66 6.38
C THR A 339 13.43 -3.76 4.86
N CYS A 340 13.05 -4.88 4.28
CA CYS A 340 13.01 -5.06 2.82
C CYS A 340 11.92 -6.07 2.41
N ASN A 341 11.73 -6.24 1.10
CA ASN A 341 10.70 -7.10 0.49
C ASN A 341 9.27 -6.60 0.76
N ARG A 342 8.75 -5.81 -0.19
CA ARG A 342 7.38 -5.30 -0.10
C ARG A 342 6.36 -6.44 -0.17
N PHE A 343 5.14 -6.16 0.26
CA PHE A 343 4.02 -7.09 0.15
C PHE A 343 2.90 -6.50 -0.71
N LEU A 344 2.13 -7.38 -1.33
CA LEU A 344 1.08 -7.05 -2.27
C LEU A 344 -0.14 -6.54 -1.50
N ALA A 345 -0.47 -5.27 -1.70
CA ALA A 345 -1.64 -4.63 -1.12
C ALA A 345 -2.87 -4.73 -2.03
N ARG A 346 -2.66 -4.85 -3.35
CA ARG A 346 -3.72 -5.11 -4.33
C ARG A 346 -3.15 -5.83 -5.56
N LEU A 347 -3.88 -6.83 -6.07
CA LEU A 347 -3.58 -7.45 -7.36
C LEU A 347 -3.77 -6.44 -8.51
N PRO A 348 -2.93 -6.49 -9.56
CA PRO A 348 -3.17 -5.69 -10.76
C PRO A 348 -4.55 -6.00 -11.31
N TYR A 349 -5.30 -4.99 -11.77
CA TYR A 349 -6.52 -5.25 -12.52
C TYR A 349 -6.20 -6.02 -13.80
N GLY A 350 -7.04 -7.00 -14.10
CA GLY A 350 -6.86 -7.88 -15.25
C GLY A 350 -7.64 -9.19 -15.12
N PRO A 351 -7.23 -10.28 -15.80
CA PRO A 351 -7.97 -11.54 -15.79
C PRO A 351 -8.18 -12.17 -14.40
N ASP A 352 -7.18 -12.06 -13.52
CA ASP A 352 -7.19 -12.62 -12.16
C ASP A 352 -7.87 -11.70 -11.13
N ASN A 353 -7.98 -10.41 -11.43
CA ASN A 353 -8.65 -9.40 -10.60
C ASN A 353 -9.47 -8.49 -11.52
N LYS A 354 -10.63 -8.99 -11.95
CA LYS A 354 -11.44 -8.35 -12.99
C LYS A 354 -12.09 -7.07 -12.44
N PRO A 355 -11.88 -5.91 -13.07
CA PRO A 355 -12.65 -4.72 -12.74
C PRO A 355 -14.12 -4.92 -13.13
N SER A 356 -15.04 -4.33 -12.35
CA SER A 356 -16.46 -4.68 -12.39
C SER A 356 -17.22 -3.97 -13.52
N ARG A 357 -17.06 -2.64 -13.66
CA ARG A 357 -17.80 -1.82 -14.63
C ARG A 357 -17.10 -1.65 -15.98
N ILE A 358 -15.78 -1.40 -15.98
CA ILE A 358 -14.97 -1.11 -17.16
C ILE A 358 -13.74 -2.01 -17.14
N ARG A 359 -13.49 -2.71 -18.24
CA ARG A 359 -12.31 -3.57 -18.37
C ARG A 359 -11.08 -2.73 -18.67
N PHE A 360 -9.99 -3.00 -17.96
CA PHE A 360 -8.66 -2.52 -18.25
C PHE A 360 -7.64 -3.43 -17.55
N ASP A 361 -6.41 -3.42 -18.04
CA ASP A 361 -5.32 -4.21 -17.50
C ASP A 361 -4.24 -3.29 -16.93
N GLU A 362 -3.73 -3.64 -15.76
CA GLU A 362 -2.52 -3.05 -15.17
C GLU A 362 -1.31 -3.97 -15.40
N ALA A 363 -0.14 -3.36 -15.62
CA ALA A 363 1.09 -4.11 -15.78
C ALA A 363 1.57 -4.76 -14.46
N GLU A 364 1.39 -4.05 -13.34
CA GLU A 364 1.92 -4.46 -12.04
C GLU A 364 0.93 -4.21 -10.91
N GLY A 365 0.96 -5.08 -9.90
CA GLY A 365 0.17 -4.89 -8.68
C GLY A 365 0.69 -3.75 -7.81
N VAL A 366 -0.09 -3.41 -6.78
CA VAL A 366 0.28 -2.39 -5.80
C VAL A 366 0.99 -3.07 -4.65
N TYR A 367 2.26 -2.73 -4.45
CA TYR A 367 3.06 -3.24 -3.34
C TYR A 367 3.21 -2.17 -2.26
N ALA A 368 2.82 -2.50 -1.04
CA ALA A 368 3.00 -1.67 0.15
C ALA A 368 4.33 -1.97 0.83
N SER A 369 4.91 -0.93 1.42
CA SER A 369 6.18 -1.03 2.14
C SER A 369 6.12 -2.03 3.30
N PRO A 370 7.18 -2.83 3.53
CA PRO A 370 7.23 -3.76 4.66
C PRO A 370 7.08 -3.08 6.02
N VAL A 371 7.32 -1.76 6.16
CA VAL A 371 7.15 -1.05 7.43
C VAL A 371 5.72 -1.16 7.97
N TRP A 372 4.72 -1.16 7.09
CA TRP A 372 3.31 -1.32 7.46
C TRP A 372 3.02 -2.72 8.00
N ALA A 373 3.65 -3.72 7.41
CA ALA A 373 3.53 -5.11 7.83
C ALA A 373 4.17 -5.34 9.20
N ILE A 374 5.41 -4.89 9.40
CA ILE A 374 6.09 -5.01 10.69
C ILE A 374 5.38 -4.18 11.76
N GLY A 375 4.93 -2.97 11.43
CA GLY A 375 4.13 -2.14 12.33
C GLY A 375 2.84 -2.83 12.76
N ALA A 376 2.14 -3.50 11.85
CA ALA A 376 0.95 -4.29 12.17
C ALA A 376 1.27 -5.49 13.07
N LEU A 377 2.37 -6.21 12.84
CA LEU A 377 2.80 -7.32 13.70
C LEU A 377 3.17 -6.84 15.13
N ILE A 378 3.85 -5.69 15.24
CA ILE A 378 4.16 -5.06 16.53
C ILE A 378 2.88 -4.65 17.25
N ALA A 379 1.96 -3.98 16.55
CA ALA A 379 0.66 -3.59 17.09
C ALA A 379 -0.14 -4.81 17.58
N GLN A 380 -0.15 -5.91 16.82
CA GLN A 380 -0.74 -7.17 17.27
C GLN A 380 -0.09 -7.72 18.55
N SER A 381 1.23 -7.61 18.68
CA SER A 381 1.96 -8.06 19.88
C SER A 381 1.54 -7.25 21.09
N VAL A 382 1.53 -5.92 20.97
CA VAL A 382 1.09 -5.02 22.05
C VAL A 382 -0.37 -5.32 22.42
N ARG A 383 -1.27 -5.43 21.44
CA ARG A 383 -2.68 -5.73 21.70
C ARG A 383 -2.91 -7.09 22.37
N LYS A 384 -2.16 -8.12 22.00
CA LYS A 384 -2.32 -9.49 22.54
C LYS A 384 -1.57 -9.73 23.86
N HIS A 385 -0.47 -9.01 24.09
CA HIS A 385 0.48 -9.32 25.17
C HIS A 385 0.86 -8.11 26.04
N GLY A 386 0.38 -6.91 25.72
CA GLY A 386 0.75 -5.65 26.37
C GLY A 386 2.16 -5.15 26.01
N TRP A 387 2.92 -5.90 25.21
CA TRP A 387 4.32 -5.60 24.88
C TRP A 387 4.64 -5.87 23.40
N PRO A 388 5.52 -5.07 22.78
CA PRO A 388 5.81 -5.18 21.35
C PRO A 388 6.74 -6.35 20.99
N THR A 389 7.36 -7.02 21.97
CA THR A 389 8.52 -7.91 21.77
C THR A 389 8.22 -9.27 21.13
N ARG A 390 6.95 -9.68 21.04
CA ARG A 390 6.56 -10.99 20.52
C ARG A 390 6.15 -10.98 19.05
N PHE A 391 6.34 -9.87 18.34
CA PHE A 391 5.89 -9.67 16.95
C PHE A 391 6.46 -10.68 15.93
N THR A 392 7.49 -11.44 16.30
CA THR A 392 8.09 -12.51 15.49
C THR A 392 7.55 -13.91 15.78
N GLU A 393 6.64 -14.09 16.76
CA GLU A 393 5.98 -15.37 17.07
C GLU A 393 4.94 -15.75 16.01
N TRP A 394 5.41 -16.18 14.82
CA TRP A 394 4.59 -16.38 13.62
C TRP A 394 3.35 -17.28 13.80
N GLN A 395 3.37 -18.22 14.75
CA GLN A 395 2.21 -19.07 15.03
C GLN A 395 1.03 -18.29 15.62
N LYS A 396 1.30 -17.19 16.33
CA LYS A 396 0.30 -16.36 17.02
C LYS A 396 0.15 -14.97 16.43
N ILE A 397 1.22 -14.42 15.86
CA ILE A 397 1.29 -13.08 15.30
C ILE A 397 1.69 -13.19 13.85
N ARG A 398 0.74 -12.91 12.97
CA ARG A 398 0.90 -13.02 11.52
C ARG A 398 -0.10 -12.11 10.83
N LEU A 399 0.23 -11.73 9.61
CA LEU A 399 -0.70 -11.07 8.71
C LEU A 399 -1.53 -12.12 8.01
N GLU A 400 -2.83 -11.85 7.89
CA GLU A 400 -3.79 -12.76 7.29
C GLU A 400 -4.48 -12.08 6.12
N ASN A 401 -5.07 -12.88 5.21
CA ASN A 401 -5.86 -12.38 4.09
C ASN A 401 -5.12 -11.37 3.18
N LEU A 402 -3.79 -11.50 3.07
CA LEU A 402 -3.03 -10.71 2.10
C LEU A 402 -3.33 -11.20 0.67
N PRO A 403 -3.45 -10.28 -0.31
CA PRO A 403 -3.49 -10.65 -1.72
C PRO A 403 -2.30 -11.52 -2.11
N VAL A 404 -2.56 -12.55 -2.93
CA VAL A 404 -1.50 -13.46 -3.40
C VAL A 404 -1.45 -13.49 -4.93
N ARG A 405 -0.24 -13.42 -5.48
CA ARG A 405 0.03 -13.55 -6.92
C ARG A 405 0.69 -14.88 -7.23
N ALA A 406 0.56 -15.34 -8.46
CA ALA A 406 1.37 -16.46 -8.95
C ALA A 406 2.87 -16.07 -8.95
N PHE A 407 3.72 -16.99 -8.51
CA PHE A 407 5.18 -16.81 -8.52
C PHE A 407 5.85 -17.83 -9.43
N THR A 408 5.78 -19.11 -9.08
CA THR A 408 6.35 -20.21 -9.87
C THR A 408 5.46 -21.46 -9.77
N GLY A 409 5.10 -22.05 -10.92
CA GLY A 409 4.19 -23.19 -10.97
C GLY A 409 2.86 -22.89 -10.27
N THR A 410 2.54 -23.67 -9.23
CA THR A 410 1.33 -23.51 -8.42
C THR A 410 1.53 -22.61 -7.19
N ARG A 411 2.76 -22.19 -6.89
CA ARG A 411 3.07 -21.42 -5.67
C ARG A 411 2.56 -19.99 -5.82
N ARG A 412 1.75 -19.57 -4.85
CA ARG A 412 1.25 -18.20 -4.71
C ARG A 412 1.93 -17.52 -3.53
N ILE A 413 2.26 -16.24 -3.68
CA ILE A 413 2.99 -15.48 -2.67
C ILE A 413 2.40 -14.08 -2.51
N PRO A 414 2.43 -13.50 -1.30
CA PRO A 414 2.02 -12.11 -1.07
C PRO A 414 3.18 -11.13 -1.17
N SER A 415 4.43 -11.58 -1.17
CA SER A 415 5.62 -10.71 -1.22
C SER A 415 6.11 -10.45 -2.65
N GLU A 416 7.03 -9.48 -2.80
CA GLU A 416 7.73 -9.26 -4.06
C GLU A 416 8.51 -10.50 -4.48
N THR A 417 9.18 -11.15 -3.54
CA THR A 417 9.88 -12.41 -3.80
C THR A 417 9.82 -13.34 -2.59
N VAL A 418 10.19 -14.60 -2.82
CA VAL A 418 10.50 -15.56 -1.74
C VAL A 418 12.00 -15.58 -1.57
N PHE A 419 12.49 -15.15 -0.41
CA PHE A 419 13.88 -15.32 -0.08
C PHE A 419 14.17 -16.78 0.32
N PRO A 420 15.23 -17.39 -0.23
CA PRO A 420 15.76 -18.64 0.27
C PRO A 420 16.14 -18.56 1.75
N GLU A 421 16.06 -19.68 2.46
CA GLU A 421 16.33 -19.75 3.91
C GLU A 421 17.76 -19.29 4.26
N ASP A 422 18.75 -19.65 3.44
CA ASP A 422 20.12 -19.18 3.61
C ASP A 422 20.25 -17.66 3.50
N ARG A 423 19.43 -17.01 2.66
CA ARG A 423 19.37 -15.54 2.56
C ARG A 423 18.67 -14.91 3.75
N LEU A 424 17.60 -15.51 4.24
CA LEU A 424 16.92 -15.05 5.47
C LEU A 424 17.88 -15.02 6.67
N LEU A 425 18.81 -15.97 6.77
CA LEU A 425 19.85 -15.99 7.81
C LEU A 425 21.00 -14.99 7.58
N GLN A 426 21.15 -14.47 6.36
CA GLN A 426 22.20 -13.52 5.98
C GLN A 426 21.77 -12.07 6.17
N PHE A 427 20.50 -11.72 5.90
CA PHE A 427 20.01 -10.36 6.02
C PHE A 427 20.25 -9.74 7.41
N PRO A 428 19.93 -10.39 8.54
CA PRO A 428 20.18 -9.82 9.86
C PRO A 428 21.67 -9.58 10.13
N LYS A 429 22.54 -10.47 9.63
CA LYS A 429 23.99 -10.30 9.74
C LYS A 429 24.51 -9.13 8.92
N ALA A 430 23.80 -8.76 7.87
CA ALA A 430 24.07 -7.61 7.02
C ALA A 430 23.38 -6.31 7.51
N GLY A 431 22.63 -6.37 8.62
CA GLY A 431 21.91 -5.22 9.20
C GLY A 431 20.52 -4.96 8.60
N PHE A 432 19.90 -5.96 7.98
CA PHE A 432 18.57 -5.85 7.35
C PHE A 432 17.58 -6.88 7.91
N THR A 433 16.30 -6.52 7.96
CA THR A 433 15.20 -7.38 8.42
C THR A 433 14.21 -7.63 7.28
N PRO A 434 14.27 -8.78 6.59
CA PRO A 434 13.31 -9.07 5.53
C PRO A 434 11.92 -9.33 6.13
N LEU A 435 10.87 -8.91 5.40
CA LEU A 435 9.49 -9.33 5.68
C LEU A 435 9.22 -10.77 5.21
#